data_AF-A0A4Y2VET2-F1
#
_entry.id   AF-A0A4Y2VET2-F1
#
_cell.length_a   1.000
_cell.length_b   1.000
_cell.length_c   1.000
_cell.angle_alpha   90.00
_cell.angle_beta   90.00
_cell.angle_gamma   90.00
#
_symmetry.space_group_name_H-M   'P 1'
#
loop_
_entity.id
_entity.type
_entity.pdbx_description
1 polymer ?
#
loop_
_entity_poly.entity_id
_entity_poly.type
_entity_poly.pdbx_seq_one_letter_code
_entity_poly.pdbx_strand_id
1 'polypeptide(L)'
;MGFSTFCYFRPKWCAFAGSPGRHAVCVCVIYQNVYLLASALNLHHKEAIHQLMDKIVCSRDNRTCMLRCCTDCPNNSESLKNYLSDLLKDYDDDEEIQFSQWINDGRMKLQTMSLPVEEFIELVTEKIVSLIPHSYISKIQSSYLKTRQENF
;
A
#
# COMPACT_ATOMS: atom_id res chain seq x y z
N MET A 1 -39.99 10.77 -6.57
CA MET A 1 -38.78 9.91 -6.65
C MET A 1 -38.32 9.86 -8.12
N GLY A 2 -37.58 10.87 -8.57
CA GLY A 2 -37.16 10.96 -9.98
C GLY A 2 -35.85 10.24 -10.20
N PHE A 3 -35.88 9.01 -10.73
CA PHE A 3 -34.69 8.43 -11.35
C PHE A 3 -34.36 9.32 -12.55
N SER A 4 -33.24 10.05 -12.47
CA SER A 4 -32.82 10.95 -13.55
C SER A 4 -32.72 10.18 -14.87
N THR A 5 -32.97 10.84 -16.00
CA THR A 5 -32.90 10.28 -17.36
C THR A 5 -31.56 9.57 -17.63
N PHE A 6 -30.50 9.96 -16.91
CA PHE A 6 -29.19 9.29 -16.89
C PHE A 6 -29.26 7.81 -16.48
N CYS A 7 -30.13 7.43 -15.54
CA CYS A 7 -30.29 6.05 -15.10
C CYS A 7 -30.96 5.17 -16.16
N TYR A 8 -31.77 5.75 -17.04
CA TYR A 8 -32.54 5.01 -18.05
C TYR A 8 -31.70 4.64 -19.27
N PHE A 9 -30.74 5.50 -19.66
CA PHE A 9 -29.82 5.24 -20.77
C PHE A 9 -28.58 4.45 -20.37
N ARG A 10 -28.55 3.91 -19.15
CA ARG A 10 -27.39 3.17 -18.67
C ARG A 10 -27.29 1.83 -19.39
N PRO A 11 -26.14 1.47 -19.98
CA PRO A 11 -25.97 0.16 -20.59
C PRO A 11 -26.12 -0.96 -19.57
N LYS A 12 -26.65 -2.11 -19.98
CA LYS A 12 -26.96 -3.27 -19.09
C LYS A 12 -25.75 -3.77 -18.28
N TRP A 13 -24.53 -3.55 -18.77
CA TRP A 13 -23.28 -3.94 -18.10
C TRP A 13 -22.80 -2.94 -17.05
N CYS A 14 -23.38 -1.75 -16.98
CA CYS A 14 -22.99 -0.75 -16.01
C CYS A 14 -23.82 -0.97 -14.74
N ALA A 15 -23.15 -1.43 -13.69
CA ALA A 15 -23.82 -1.94 -12.50
C ALA A 15 -23.67 -0.94 -11.32
N PHE A 16 -24.63 -0.89 -10.37
CA PHE A 16 -24.63 0.08 -9.25
C PHE A 16 -23.57 -0.18 -8.18
N ALA A 17 -22.87 0.84 -7.67
CA ALA A 17 -21.99 0.63 -6.50
C ALA A 17 -22.77 -0.08 -5.38
N GLY A 18 -22.28 -1.24 -4.92
CA GLY A 18 -22.93 -2.04 -3.87
C GLY A 18 -23.67 -3.33 -4.29
N SER A 19 -23.73 -3.71 -5.57
CA SER A 19 -24.33 -5.01 -5.93
C SER A 19 -23.46 -6.20 -5.45
N PRO A 20 -24.07 -7.32 -5.01
CA PRO A 20 -23.36 -8.53 -4.58
C PRO A 20 -22.42 -9.05 -5.68
N GLY A 21 -21.21 -9.49 -5.31
CA GLY A 21 -20.19 -9.93 -6.27
C GLY A 21 -19.29 -8.81 -6.83
N ARG A 22 -19.59 -7.54 -6.53
CA ARG A 22 -18.60 -6.46 -6.64
C ARG A 22 -18.03 -6.19 -5.28
N HIS A 23 -16.92 -6.85 -4.97
CA HIS A 23 -16.09 -6.46 -3.84
C HIS A 23 -15.88 -4.95 -3.92
N ALA A 24 -16.34 -4.22 -2.91
CA ALA A 24 -16.23 -2.76 -2.79
C ALA A 24 -14.77 -2.28 -2.62
N VAL A 25 -13.80 -3.09 -3.03
CA VAL A 25 -12.39 -2.88 -2.78
C VAL A 25 -11.68 -3.06 -4.12
N CYS A 26 -11.63 -2.00 -4.93
CA CYS A 26 -10.46 -1.83 -5.77
C CYS A 26 -9.27 -1.72 -4.81
N VAL A 27 -8.56 -2.83 -4.59
CA VAL A 27 -7.33 -2.78 -3.80
C VAL A 27 -6.31 -2.04 -4.65
N CYS A 28 -5.80 -0.92 -4.14
CA CYS A 28 -4.74 -0.19 -4.83
C CYS A 28 -3.51 -1.11 -4.94
N VAL A 29 -2.91 -1.17 -6.13
CA VAL A 29 -1.69 -1.96 -6.39
C VAL A 29 -0.55 -1.55 -5.44
N ILE A 30 -0.46 -0.27 -5.06
CA ILE A 30 0.54 0.23 -4.11
C ILE A 30 0.40 -0.48 -2.76
N TYR A 31 -0.83 -0.56 -2.23
CA TYR A 31 -1.10 -1.30 -0.99
C TYR A 31 -0.91 -2.80 -1.19
N GLN A 32 -1.48 -3.38 -2.25
CA GLN A 32 -1.45 -4.82 -2.45
C GLN A 32 -0.02 -5.35 -2.59
N ASN A 33 0.85 -4.64 -3.31
CA ASN A 33 2.25 -5.04 -3.44
C ASN A 33 2.99 -5.00 -2.11
N VAL A 34 2.75 -3.99 -1.28
CA VAL A 34 3.32 -3.95 0.08
C VAL A 34 2.80 -5.12 0.93
N TYR A 35 1.51 -5.46 0.86
CA TYR A 35 0.99 -6.63 1.58
C TYR A 35 1.61 -7.95 1.10
N LEU A 36 1.82 -8.10 -0.20
CA LEU A 36 2.44 -9.32 -0.75
C LEU A 36 3.91 -9.44 -0.34
N LEU A 37 4.66 -8.34 -0.36
CA LEU A 37 6.04 -8.29 0.14
C LEU A 37 6.10 -8.56 1.65
N ALA A 38 5.23 -7.92 2.43
CA ALA A 38 5.13 -8.16 3.87
C ALA A 38 4.78 -9.61 4.20
N SER A 39 4.00 -10.29 3.34
CA SER A 39 3.71 -11.71 3.51
C SER A 39 4.95 -12.60 3.37
N ALA A 40 5.93 -12.23 2.54
CA ALA A 40 7.20 -12.96 2.45
C ALA A 40 8.05 -12.80 3.73
N LEU A 41 7.81 -11.72 4.49
CA LEU A 41 8.40 -11.47 5.81
C LEU A 41 7.58 -12.06 6.97
N ASN A 42 6.52 -12.84 6.69
CA ASN A 42 5.53 -13.30 7.67
C ASN A 42 4.82 -12.17 8.44
N LEU A 43 4.75 -10.97 7.85
CA LEU A 43 4.06 -9.79 8.39
C LEU A 43 2.66 -9.66 7.77
N HIS A 44 1.70 -10.43 8.28
CA HIS A 44 0.36 -10.49 7.68
C HIS A 44 -0.62 -9.40 8.16
N HIS A 45 -0.32 -8.75 9.29
CA HIS A 45 -1.24 -7.78 9.88
C HIS A 45 -1.00 -6.37 9.34
N LYS A 46 -2.08 -5.62 9.11
CA LYS A 46 -2.02 -4.22 8.69
C LYS A 46 -1.15 -3.35 9.61
N GLU A 47 -1.19 -3.61 10.91
CA GLU A 47 -0.38 -2.84 11.87
C GLU A 47 1.11 -3.12 11.72
N ALA A 48 1.52 -4.31 11.27
CA ALA A 48 2.93 -4.59 10.99
C ALA A 48 3.46 -3.69 9.88
N ILE A 49 2.68 -3.47 8.81
CA ILE A 49 3.05 -2.53 7.74
C ILE A 49 3.12 -1.10 8.25
N HIS A 50 2.20 -0.70 9.14
CA HIS A 50 2.29 0.61 9.75
C HIS A 50 3.54 0.77 10.62
N GLN A 51 3.97 -0.27 11.34
CA GLN A 51 5.21 -0.26 12.10
C GLN A 51 6.44 -0.07 11.19
N LEU A 52 6.40 -0.60 9.96
CA LEU A 52 7.45 -0.30 8.97
C LEU A 52 7.47 1.18 8.57
N MET A 53 6.31 1.83 8.45
CA MET A 53 6.23 3.27 8.22
C MET A 53 6.80 4.07 9.41
N ASP A 54 6.52 3.64 10.64
CA ASP A 54 7.00 4.28 11.87
C ASP A 54 8.53 4.27 11.99
N LYS A 55 9.24 3.40 11.25
CA LYS A 55 10.71 3.44 11.13
C LYS A 55 11.22 4.58 10.25
N ILE A 56 10.36 5.16 9.41
CA ILE A 56 10.69 6.20 8.42
C ILE A 56 10.15 7.57 8.82
N VAL A 57 8.97 7.64 9.46
CA VAL A 57 8.31 8.89 9.85
C VAL A 57 8.20 9.05 11.35
N CYS A 58 8.33 10.28 11.86
CA CYS A 58 8.14 10.56 13.29
C CYS A 58 6.69 10.40 13.75
N SER A 59 5.72 10.64 12.86
CA SER A 59 4.29 10.54 13.19
C SER A 59 3.45 10.25 11.95
N ARG A 60 2.59 9.23 12.04
CA ARG A 60 1.62 8.86 11.00
C ARG A 60 0.43 9.83 10.86
N ASP A 61 0.15 10.63 11.89
CA ASP A 61 -0.95 11.59 11.88
C ASP A 61 -0.50 12.99 11.43
N ASN A 62 0.82 13.24 11.42
CA ASN A 62 1.36 14.50 10.95
C ASN A 62 1.45 14.54 9.42
N ARG A 63 0.75 15.52 8.82
CA ARG A 63 0.75 15.76 7.37
C ARG A 63 2.16 15.89 6.79
N THR A 64 3.02 16.68 7.43
CA THR A 64 4.36 16.98 6.93
C THR A 64 5.25 15.74 6.93
N CYS A 65 5.12 14.90 7.97
CA CYS A 65 5.81 13.60 8.05
C CYS A 65 5.36 12.65 6.94
N MET A 66 4.04 12.46 6.80
CA MET A 66 3.47 11.52 5.82
C MET A 66 3.58 11.99 4.37
N LEU A 67 3.73 13.30 4.13
CA LEU A 67 4.05 13.84 2.81
C LEU A 67 5.57 13.93 2.57
N ARG A 68 6.40 13.39 3.47
CA ARG A 68 7.87 13.35 3.36
C ARG A 68 8.51 14.74 3.24
N CYS A 69 7.89 15.75 3.86
CA CYS A 69 8.38 17.13 3.91
C CYS A 69 8.96 17.51 5.29
N CYS A 70 9.05 16.57 6.23
CA CYS A 70 9.54 16.83 7.58
C CYS A 70 11.06 16.75 7.61
N THR A 71 11.70 17.74 8.23
CA THR A 71 13.16 17.80 8.41
C THR A 71 13.66 16.86 9.50
N ASP A 72 12.79 16.52 10.46
CA ASP A 72 13.15 15.76 11.65
C ASP A 72 12.97 14.25 11.45
N CYS A 73 12.23 13.85 10.40
CA CYS A 73 12.10 12.45 10.03
C CYS A 73 13.45 11.86 9.62
N PRO A 74 13.74 10.59 9.95
CA PRO A 74 14.86 9.85 9.37
C PRO A 74 14.60 9.64 7.88
N ASN A 75 14.94 10.65 7.08
CA ASN A 75 14.59 10.72 5.67
C ASN A 75 15.35 9.70 4.81
N ASN A 76 16.42 9.09 5.33
CA ASN A 76 17.27 8.13 4.61
C ASN A 76 16.78 6.68 4.65
N SER A 77 15.66 6.37 5.32
CA SER A 77 15.12 5.00 5.46
C SER A 77 16.06 3.96 6.10
N GLU A 78 17.20 4.39 6.64
CA GLU A 78 18.23 3.50 7.17
C GLU A 78 17.75 2.67 8.36
N SER A 79 16.95 3.30 9.23
CA SER A 79 16.29 2.63 10.36
C SER A 79 15.40 1.46 9.92
N LEU A 80 14.72 1.59 8.77
CA LEU A 80 13.91 0.51 8.22
C LEU A 80 14.81 -0.59 7.64
N LYS A 81 15.85 -0.22 6.88
CA LYS A 81 16.79 -1.18 6.30
C LYS A 81 17.45 -2.04 7.37
N ASN A 82 17.99 -1.41 8.41
CA ASN A 82 18.60 -2.12 9.55
C ASN A 82 17.60 -3.08 10.22
N TYR A 83 16.35 -2.65 10.43
CA TYR A 83 15.31 -3.52 10.98
C TYR A 83 15.03 -4.74 10.08
N LEU A 84 15.00 -4.56 8.76
CA LEU A 84 14.78 -5.65 7.82
C LEU A 84 16.00 -6.57 7.72
N SER A 85 17.22 -6.03 7.76
CA SER A 85 18.46 -6.81 7.85
C SER A 85 18.49 -7.66 9.10
N ASP A 86 18.12 -7.10 10.26
CA ASP A 86 18.03 -7.85 11.52
C ASP A 86 16.95 -8.95 11.46
N LEU A 87 15.83 -8.69 10.77
CA LEU A 87 14.74 -9.66 10.59
C LEU A 87 15.14 -10.83 9.69
N LEU A 88 16.03 -10.58 8.72
CA LEU A 88 16.46 -11.53 7.70
C LEU A 88 17.88 -12.06 7.92
N LYS A 89 18.50 -11.78 9.07
CA LYS A 89 19.89 -12.12 9.38
C LYS A 89 20.23 -13.63 9.32
N ASP A 90 19.21 -14.48 9.43
CA ASP A 90 19.36 -15.94 9.46
C ASP A 90 19.30 -16.54 8.04
N TYR A 91 19.10 -15.72 7.00
CA TYR A 91 19.24 -16.14 5.61
C TYR A 91 20.71 -16.21 5.23
N ASP A 92 21.08 -17.25 4.50
CA ASP A 92 22.43 -17.35 3.92
C ASP A 92 22.59 -16.38 2.73
N ASP A 93 23.82 -15.95 2.46
CA ASP A 93 24.12 -14.98 1.39
C ASP A 93 23.70 -15.47 -0.02
N ASP A 94 23.66 -16.79 -0.21
CA ASP A 94 23.26 -17.44 -1.47
C ASP A 94 21.74 -17.70 -1.55
N GLU A 95 20.98 -17.45 -0.49
CA GLU A 95 19.53 -17.64 -0.47
C GLU A 95 18.78 -16.46 -1.09
N GLU A 96 17.72 -16.79 -1.84
CA GLU A 96 16.82 -15.80 -2.41
C GLU A 96 15.44 -15.85 -1.74
N ILE A 97 14.85 -14.68 -1.54
CA ILE A 97 13.51 -14.53 -1.00
C ILE A 97 12.51 -14.58 -2.14
N GLN A 98 11.64 -15.59 -2.12
CA GLN A 98 10.55 -15.72 -3.06
C GLN A 98 9.32 -14.91 -2.60
N PHE A 99 8.79 -14.07 -3.48
CA PHE A 99 7.61 -13.24 -3.21
C PHE A 99 6.76 -13.04 -4.46
N SER A 100 5.54 -12.51 -4.28
CA SER A 100 4.66 -12.13 -5.40
C SER A 100 4.48 -10.62 -5.46
N GLN A 101 4.32 -10.05 -6.65
CA GLN A 101 3.92 -8.65 -6.82
C GLN A 101 3.14 -8.44 -8.10
N TRP A 102 2.28 -7.42 -8.12
CA TRP A 102 1.64 -6.94 -9.35
C TRP A 102 2.59 -6.06 -10.14
N ILE A 103 2.76 -6.37 -11.41
CA ILE A 103 3.62 -5.66 -12.36
C ILE A 103 2.75 -5.15 -13.51
N ASN A 104 3.12 -3.99 -14.06
CA ASN A 104 2.47 -3.41 -15.23
C ASN A 104 3.50 -3.24 -16.37
N ASP A 105 3.52 -4.20 -17.29
CA ASP A 105 4.34 -4.20 -18.51
C ASP A 105 3.49 -3.97 -19.77
N GLY A 106 2.36 -3.26 -19.62
CA GLY A 106 1.31 -3.09 -20.63
C GLY A 106 0.03 -3.84 -20.28
N ARG A 107 0.12 -4.88 -19.46
CA ARG A 107 -1.02 -5.50 -18.77
C ARG A 107 -0.68 -5.71 -17.29
N MET A 108 -1.68 -5.53 -16.43
CA MET A 108 -1.51 -5.82 -15.01
C MET A 108 -1.48 -7.34 -14.80
N LYS A 109 -0.39 -7.86 -14.24
CA LYS A 109 -0.23 -9.29 -13.95
C LYS A 109 0.40 -9.50 -12.58
N LEU A 110 -0.04 -10.54 -11.87
CA LEU A 110 0.60 -10.99 -10.65
C LEU A 110 1.76 -11.91 -11.04
N GLN A 111 2.96 -11.59 -10.59
CA GLN A 111 4.16 -12.36 -10.91
C GLN A 111 4.89 -12.73 -9.62
N THR A 112 5.32 -13.99 -9.56
CA THR A 112 6.23 -14.49 -8.53
C THR A 112 7.66 -14.24 -8.96
N MET A 113 8.46 -13.70 -8.06
CA MET A 113 9.85 -13.32 -8.24
C MET A 113 10.68 -13.86 -7.07
N SER A 114 11.98 -13.91 -7.28
CA SER A 114 12.99 -14.30 -6.30
C SER A 114 14.09 -13.25 -6.38
N LEU A 115 14.55 -12.75 -5.23
CA LEU A 115 15.63 -11.77 -5.15
C LEU A 115 16.58 -12.12 -3.99
N PRO A 116 17.88 -11.81 -4.11
CA PRO A 116 18.79 -11.81 -2.97
C PRO A 116 18.26 -10.93 -1.82
N VAL A 117 18.67 -11.25 -0.60
CA VAL A 117 18.20 -10.56 0.62
C VAL A 117 18.40 -9.04 0.53
N GLU A 118 19.58 -8.58 0.12
CA GLU A 118 19.89 -7.15 0.01
C GLU A 118 18.97 -6.43 -0.98
N GLU A 119 18.77 -7.01 -2.18
CA GLU A 119 17.88 -6.45 -3.20
C GLU A 119 16.42 -6.44 -2.74
N PHE A 120 16.00 -7.48 -2.00
CA PHE A 120 14.67 -7.55 -1.43
C PHE A 120 14.43 -6.46 -0.37
N ILE A 121 15.42 -6.20 0.50
CA ILE A 121 15.34 -5.13 1.50
C ILE A 121 15.18 -3.76 0.84
N GLU A 122 15.96 -3.48 -0.21
CA GLU A 122 15.83 -2.25 -1.00
C GLU A 122 14.44 -2.12 -1.61
N LEU A 123 13.92 -3.20 -2.21
CA LEU A 123 12.60 -3.23 -2.81
C LEU A 123 11.49 -2.94 -1.78
N VAL A 124 11.52 -3.62 -0.63
CA VAL A 124 10.54 -3.39 0.45
C VAL A 124 10.61 -1.94 0.91
N THR A 125 11.82 -1.42 1.13
CA THR A 125 12.05 -0.04 1.55
C THR A 125 11.45 0.96 0.56
N GLU A 126 11.73 0.80 -0.73
CA GLU A 126 11.18 1.65 -1.80
C GLU A 126 9.64 1.63 -1.79
N LYS A 127 9.02 0.44 -1.67
CA LYS A 127 7.56 0.33 -1.65
C LYS A 127 6.94 0.94 -0.41
N ILE A 128 7.57 0.83 0.77
CA ILE A 128 7.09 1.50 1.98
C ILE A 128 7.21 3.03 1.82
N VAL A 129 8.33 3.53 1.30
CA VAL A 129 8.52 4.97 1.04
C VAL A 129 7.42 5.51 0.12
N SER A 130 7.07 4.77 -0.93
CA SER A 130 5.98 5.12 -1.85
C SER A 130 4.59 5.03 -1.19
N LEU A 131 4.39 4.06 -0.29
CA LEU A 131 3.12 3.83 0.39
C LEU A 131 2.80 4.94 1.40
N ILE A 132 3.78 5.52 2.08
CA ILE A 132 3.59 6.56 3.12
C ILE A 132 2.68 7.72 2.65
N PRO A 133 3.02 8.48 1.59
CA PRO A 133 2.17 9.57 1.12
C PRO A 133 0.83 9.07 0.57
N HIS A 134 0.84 7.94 -0.13
CA HIS A 134 -0.39 7.34 -0.65
C HIS A 134 -1.39 6.99 0.47
N SER A 135 -0.88 6.45 1.58
CA SER A 135 -1.68 6.07 2.74
C SER A 135 -2.37 7.27 3.36
N TYR A 136 -1.63 8.36 3.56
CA TYR A 136 -2.17 9.59 4.12
C TYR A 136 -3.22 10.23 3.19
N ILE A 137 -2.91 10.36 1.89
CA ILE A 137 -3.85 10.93 0.91
C ILE A 137 -5.15 10.13 0.88
N SER A 138 -5.05 8.80 0.83
CA SER A 138 -6.21 7.91 0.84
C SER A 138 -7.06 8.06 2.11
N LYS A 139 -6.42 8.17 3.29
CA LYS A 139 -7.09 8.43 4.58
C LYS A 139 -7.85 9.77 4.55
N ILE A 140 -7.20 10.86 4.12
CA ILE A 140 -7.81 12.20 4.07
C ILE A 140 -8.97 12.24 3.06
N GLN A 141 -8.78 11.69 1.86
CA GLN A 141 -9.84 11.61 0.86
C GLN A 141 -11.06 10.84 1.39
N SER A 142 -10.82 9.69 2.03
CA SER A 142 -11.88 8.87 2.61
C SER A 142 -12.63 9.62 3.71
N SER A 143 -11.89 10.32 4.59
CA SER A 143 -12.49 11.12 5.67
C SER A 143 -13.34 12.26 5.11
N TYR A 144 -12.81 13.02 4.14
CA TYR A 144 -13.52 14.14 3.51
C TYR A 144 -14.82 13.70 2.83
N LEU A 145 -14.79 12.57 2.11
CA LEU A 145 -15.97 12.02 1.45
C LEU A 145 -17.05 11.58 2.46
N LYS A 146 -16.65 10.95 3.57
CA LYS A 146 -17.58 10.57 4.65
C LYS A 146 -18.27 11.79 5.27
N THR A 147 -17.49 12.81 5.62
CA THR A 147 -18.05 14.06 6.17
C THR A 147 -19.04 14.69 5.20
N ARG A 148 -18.79 14.68 3.89
CA ARG A 148 -19.76 15.23 2.92
C ARG A 148 -21.03 14.40 2.83
N GLN A 149 -20.95 13.06 2.91
CA GLN A 149 -22.13 12.19 2.87
C GLN A 149 -23.05 12.38 4.07
N GLU A 150 -22.49 12.65 5.26
CA GLU A 150 -23.26 12.89 6.49
C GLU A 150 -23.97 14.27 6.50
N ASN A 151 -23.58 15.19 5.62
CA ASN A 151 -24.15 16.53 5.51
C ASN A 151 -25.18 16.66 4.36
N PHE A 152 -25.63 15.54 3.78
CA PHE A 152 -26.74 15.44 2.82
C PHE A 152 -27.88 14.60 3.39
#